data_AF-A0A3M9M954-F1
#
_entry.id   AF-A0A3M9M954-F1
#
_cell.length_a   1.000
_cell.length_b   1.000
_cell.length_c   1.000
_cell.angle_alpha   90.00
_cell.angle_beta   90.00
_cell.angle_gamma   90.00
#
_symmetry.space_group_name_H-M   'P 1'
#
loop_
_entity.id
_entity.type
_entity.pdbx_description
1 polymer ?
#
loop_
_entity_poly.entity_id
_entity_poly.type
_entity_poly.pdbx_seq_one_letter_code
_entity_poly.pdbx_strand_id
1 'polypeptide(L)'
;MELREETIQQLQTILEELETYTTENPQSIPTILASFLETEEVIEHLKEQATEATQEHQRITFLSKMLEMAKSEIEEGGVQDGLWFGKSVITFLLNGTSAGAVPVETEEYD
;
A
#
# COMPACT_ATOMS: atom_id res chain seq x y z
N MET A 1 21.99 -7.69 0.70
CA MET A 1 20.94 -6.83 0.15
C MET A 1 20.44 -6.00 1.31
N GLU A 2 20.22 -4.69 1.14
CA GLU A 2 19.68 -3.89 2.23
C GLU A 2 18.19 -4.23 2.40
N LEU A 3 17.71 -4.37 3.64
CA LEU A 3 16.33 -4.76 3.97
C LEU A 3 15.27 -3.88 3.26
N ARG A 4 15.62 -2.62 2.99
CA ARG A 4 14.83 -1.67 2.20
C ARG A 4 14.67 -2.09 0.74
N GLU A 5 15.72 -2.63 0.12
CA GLU A 5 15.66 -3.14 -1.27
C GLU A 5 14.74 -4.35 -1.36
N GLU A 6 14.75 -5.23 -0.36
CA GLU A 6 13.87 -6.40 -0.29
C GLU A 6 12.40 -5.98 -0.16
N THR A 7 12.10 -5.01 0.70
CA THR A 7 10.73 -4.46 0.84
C THR A 7 10.24 -3.77 -0.44
N ILE A 8 11.09 -2.97 -1.09
CA ILE A 8 10.72 -2.32 -2.36
C ILE A 8 10.43 -3.37 -3.44
N GLN A 9 11.28 -4.39 -3.54
CA GLN A 9 11.11 -5.46 -4.51
C GLN A 9 9.81 -6.25 -4.27
N GLN A 10 9.48 -6.56 -3.01
CA GLN A 10 8.23 -7.22 -2.65
C GLN A 10 7.01 -6.40 -3.06
N LEU A 11 6.97 -5.11 -2.70
CA LEU A 11 5.86 -4.22 -3.07
C LEU A 11 5.71 -4.06 -4.59
N GLN A 12 6.82 -4.02 -5.34
CA GLN A 12 6.79 -4.00 -6.81
C GLN A 12 6.18 -5.27 -7.38
N THR A 13 6.61 -6.44 -6.89
CA THR A 13 6.07 -7.74 -7.34
C THR A 13 4.57 -7.85 -7.06
N ILE A 14 4.12 -7.42 -5.88
CA ILE A 14 2.69 -7.41 -5.55
C ILE A 14 1.91 -6.47 -6.47
N LEU A 15 2.45 -5.27 -6.74
CA LEU A 15 1.81 -4.31 -7.62
C LEU A 15 1.67 -4.85 -9.06
N GLU A 16 2.75 -5.44 -9.59
CA GLU A 16 2.76 -6.08 -10.91
C GLU A 16 1.73 -7.22 -11.00
N GLU A 17 1.62 -8.05 -9.97
CA GLU A 17 0.59 -9.11 -9.90
C GLU A 17 -0.82 -8.50 -9.93
N LEU A 18 -1.07 -7.48 -9.11
CA LEU A 18 -2.36 -6.81 -9.05
C LEU A 18 -2.73 -6.15 -10.39
N GLU A 19 -1.76 -5.64 -11.14
CA GLU A 19 -1.96 -5.08 -12.49
C GLU A 19 -2.51 -6.10 -13.48
N THR A 20 -2.25 -7.39 -13.28
CA THR A 20 -2.78 -8.47 -14.14
C THR A 20 -4.27 -8.75 -13.91
N TYR A 21 -4.82 -8.37 -12.76
CA TYR A 21 -6.23 -8.62 -12.47
C TYR A 21 -7.15 -7.60 -13.12
N THR A 22 -8.12 -8.12 -13.85
CA THR A 22 -9.28 -7.37 -14.33
C THR A 22 -10.49 -7.63 -13.43
N THR A 23 -11.33 -6.61 -13.29
CA THR A 23 -12.52 -6.62 -12.43
C THR A 23 -13.66 -7.46 -13.01
N GLU A 24 -13.50 -7.93 -14.25
CA GLU A 24 -14.48 -8.73 -14.99
C GLU A 24 -14.47 -10.21 -14.60
N ASN A 25 -13.49 -10.66 -13.80
CA ASN A 25 -13.39 -12.05 -13.36
C ASN A 25 -13.53 -12.18 -11.83
N PRO A 26 -14.71 -12.51 -11.30
CA PRO A 26 -14.92 -12.69 -9.86
C PRO A 26 -14.02 -13.75 -9.20
N GLN A 27 -13.43 -14.66 -9.98
CA GLN A 27 -12.48 -15.66 -9.47
C GLN A 27 -11.14 -15.05 -9.06
N SER A 28 -10.84 -13.79 -9.45
CA SER A 28 -9.62 -13.09 -9.03
C SER A 28 -9.73 -12.46 -7.64
N ILE A 29 -10.95 -12.29 -7.09
CA ILE A 29 -11.17 -11.63 -5.80
C ILE A 29 -10.35 -12.28 -4.67
N PRO A 30 -10.36 -13.61 -4.48
CA PRO A 30 -9.56 -14.23 -3.42
C PRO A 30 -8.07 -13.94 -3.55
N THR A 31 -7.54 -13.88 -4.78
CA THR A 31 -6.14 -13.60 -5.03
C THR A 31 -5.80 -12.13 -4.81
N ILE A 32 -6.66 -11.20 -5.23
CA ILE A 32 -6.51 -9.77 -4.94
C ILE A 32 -6.45 -9.54 -3.42
N LEU A 33 -7.36 -10.18 -2.66
CA LEU A 33 -7.38 -10.07 -1.21
C LEU A 33 -6.12 -10.69 -0.56
N ALA A 34 -5.57 -11.76 -1.14
CA ALA A 34 -4.31 -12.34 -0.71
C ALA A 34 -3.12 -11.38 -0.95
N SER A 35 -3.03 -10.77 -2.13
CA SER A 35 -2.02 -9.75 -2.43
C SER A 35 -2.11 -8.52 -1.50
N PHE A 36 -3.34 -8.13 -1.09
CA PHE A 36 -3.52 -7.07 -0.09
C PHE A 36 -3.04 -7.51 1.30
N LEU A 37 -3.32 -8.75 1.71
CA LEU A 37 -2.80 -9.29 2.96
C LEU A 37 -1.26 -9.33 2.98
N GLU A 38 -0.63 -9.76 1.89
CA GLU A 38 0.84 -9.72 1.76
C GLU A 38 1.37 -8.29 1.86
N THR A 39 0.65 -7.31 1.30
CA THR A 39 1.00 -5.89 1.46
C THR A 39 0.87 -5.43 2.92
N GLU A 40 -0.15 -5.87 3.65
CA GLU A 40 -0.31 -5.57 5.09
C GLU A 40 0.88 -6.09 5.91
N GLU A 41 1.37 -7.30 5.60
CA GLU A 41 2.56 -7.87 6.25
C GLU A 41 3.81 -7.01 5.99
N VAL A 42 4.00 -6.53 4.76
CA VAL A 42 5.10 -5.63 4.40
C VAL A 42 4.97 -4.28 5.13
N ILE A 43 3.76 -3.73 5.21
CA ILE A 43 3.48 -2.49 5.95
C ILE A 43 3.81 -2.65 7.43
N GLU A 44 3.46 -3.78 8.05
CA GLU A 44 3.77 -4.03 9.45
C GLU A 44 5.28 -4.11 9.68
N HIS A 45 6.00 -4.78 8.78
CA HIS A 45 7.46 -4.81 8.84
C HIS A 45 8.08 -3.41 8.73
N LEU A 46 7.52 -2.53 7.89
CA LEU A 46 7.96 -1.14 7.79
C LEU A 46 7.65 -0.34 9.08
N LYS A 47 6.51 -0.60 9.73
CA LYS A 47 6.16 0.05 11.01
C LYS A 47 7.12 -0.33 12.12
N GLU A 48 7.50 -1.60 12.22
CA GLU A 48 8.45 -2.09 13.24
C GLU A 48 9.83 -1.43 13.12
N GLN A 49 10.21 -1.01 11.90
CA GLN A 49 11.48 -0.31 11.65
C GLN A 49 11.39 1.21 11.86
N ALA A 50 10.20 1.79 11.65
CA ALA A 50 9.98 3.20 11.84
C ALA A 50 9.87 3.54 13.33
N THR A 51 10.57 4.58 13.77
CA THR A 51 10.39 5.08 15.15
C THR A 51 8.98 5.68 15.29
N GLU A 52 8.19 5.22 16.27
CA GLU A 52 6.75 5.57 16.42
C GLU A 52 6.41 7.07 16.35
N ALA A 53 7.34 7.93 16.74
CA ALA A 53 7.18 9.38 16.76
C ALA A 53 7.52 10.09 15.42
N THR A 54 7.90 9.35 14.38
CA THR A 54 8.29 9.95 13.09
C THR A 54 7.09 10.14 12.16
N GLN A 55 7.19 11.11 11.27
CA GLN A 55 6.24 11.28 10.16
C GLN A 55 6.16 10.03 9.28
N GLU A 56 7.26 9.28 9.16
CA GLU A 56 7.30 8.00 8.45
C GLU A 56 6.37 6.98 9.09
N HIS A 57 6.45 6.76 10.41
CA HIS A 57 5.55 5.84 11.12
C HIS A 57 4.08 6.25 10.99
N GLN A 58 3.78 7.54 11.12
CA GLN A 58 2.42 8.07 10.93
C GLN A 58 1.89 7.83 9.50
N ARG A 59 2.75 8.04 8.51
CA ARG A 59 2.44 7.82 7.10
C ARG A 59 2.21 6.35 6.79
N ILE A 60 3.05 5.45 7.29
CA ILE A 60 2.88 4.01 7.13
C ILE A 60 1.57 3.56 7.81
N THR A 61 1.29 4.05 9.01
CA THR A 61 0.02 3.78 9.72
C THR A 61 -1.20 4.26 8.94
N PHE A 62 -1.11 5.44 8.30
CA PHE A 62 -2.18 5.95 7.44
C PHE A 62 -2.39 5.07 6.21
N LEU A 63 -1.31 4.67 5.53
CA LEU A 63 -1.36 3.79 4.37
C LEU A 63 -1.91 2.40 4.71
N SER A 64 -1.57 1.86 5.89
CA SER A 64 -2.15 0.63 6.44
C SER A 64 -3.68 0.70 6.50
N LYS A 65 -4.23 1.78 7.08
CA LYS A 65 -5.69 1.96 7.18
C LYS A 65 -6.34 2.14 5.81
N MET A 66 -5.67 2.82 4.86
CA MET A 66 -6.21 2.94 3.50
C MET A 66 -6.26 1.59 2.79
N LEU A 67 -5.29 0.71 3.02
CA LEU A 67 -5.32 -0.64 2.47
C LEU A 67 -6.45 -1.49 3.07
N GLU A 68 -6.69 -1.38 4.38
CA GLU A 68 -7.85 -2.02 5.04
C GLU A 68 -9.17 -1.55 4.42
N MET A 69 -9.30 -0.25 4.13
CA MET A 69 -10.49 0.29 3.45
C MET A 69 -10.63 -0.25 2.03
N ALA A 70 -9.54 -0.36 1.28
CA ALA A 70 -9.55 -0.94 -0.07
C ALA A 70 -10.05 -2.39 -0.05
N LYS A 71 -9.63 -3.15 0.97
CA LYS A 71 -10.07 -4.53 1.20
C LYS A 71 -11.56 -4.62 1.52
N SER A 72 -12.05 -3.80 2.46
CA SER A 72 -13.48 -3.72 2.81
C SER A 72 -14.34 -3.42 1.58
N GLU A 73 -13.91 -2.49 0.75
CA GLU A 73 -14.61 -2.13 -0.50
C GLU A 73 -14.74 -3.35 -1.44
N ILE A 74 -13.68 -4.16 -1.59
CA ILE A 74 -13.73 -5.40 -2.39
C ILE A 74 -14.69 -6.42 -1.78
N GLU A 75 -14.66 -6.60 -0.46
CA GLU A 75 -15.52 -7.54 0.27
C GLU A 75 -17.01 -7.14 0.18
N GLU A 76 -17.30 -5.85 0.08
CA GLU A 76 -18.65 -5.29 -0.11
C GLU A 76 -19.13 -5.32 -1.57
N GLY A 77 -18.26 -5.71 -2.51
CA GLY A 77 -18.58 -5.86 -3.93
C GLY A 77 -18.06 -4.73 -4.83
N GLY A 78 -17.42 -3.71 -4.26
CA GLY A 78 -16.72 -2.63 -4.97
C GLY A 78 -15.35 -3.05 -5.50
N VAL A 79 -15.27 -4.18 -6.21
CA VAL A 79 -13.98 -4.80 -6.61
C VAL A 79 -13.10 -3.85 -7.43
N GLN A 80 -13.70 -3.07 -8.33
CA GLN A 80 -12.96 -2.13 -9.18
C GLN A 80 -12.35 -0.98 -8.39
N ASP A 81 -13.16 -0.34 -7.56
CA ASP A 81 -12.75 0.83 -6.80
C ASP A 81 -11.75 0.41 -5.71
N GLY A 82 -12.01 -0.71 -5.03
CA GLY A 82 -11.09 -1.29 -4.06
C GLY A 82 -9.76 -1.72 -4.68
N LEU A 83 -9.76 -2.38 -5.85
CA LEU A 83 -8.51 -2.76 -6.54
C LEU A 83 -7.71 -1.53 -6.98
N TRP A 84 -8.38 -0.54 -7.58
CA TRP A 84 -7.73 0.71 -7.99
C TRP A 84 -7.15 1.47 -6.80
N PHE A 85 -7.89 1.54 -5.70
CA PHE A 85 -7.46 2.23 -4.50
C PHE A 85 -6.28 1.52 -3.83
N GLY A 86 -6.33 0.19 -3.67
CA GLY A 86 -5.23 -0.58 -3.09
C GLY A 86 -3.94 -0.49 -3.90
N LYS A 87 -4.01 -0.54 -5.25
CA LYS A 87 -2.85 -0.27 -6.12
C LYS A 87 -2.25 1.12 -5.88
N SER A 88 -3.10 2.12 -5.66
CA SER A 88 -2.66 3.48 -5.34
C SER A 88 -1.92 3.53 -4.00
N VAL A 89 -2.41 2.82 -2.97
CA VAL A 89 -1.74 2.70 -1.66
C VAL A 89 -0.33 2.10 -1.81
N ILE A 90 -0.20 0.97 -2.54
CA ILE A 90 1.09 0.33 -2.79
C ILE A 90 2.03 1.26 -3.55
N THR A 91 1.51 1.97 -4.56
CA THR A 91 2.27 2.98 -5.30
C THR A 91 2.77 4.10 -4.38
N PHE A 92 1.93 4.59 -3.47
CA PHE A 92 2.37 5.59 -2.49
C PHE A 92 3.42 5.04 -1.53
N LEU A 93 3.29 3.79 -1.06
CA LEU A 93 4.33 3.13 -0.25
C LEU A 93 5.66 3.13 -1.01
N LEU A 94 5.68 2.62 -2.24
CA LEU A 94 6.86 2.58 -3.11
C LEU A 94 7.49 3.96 -3.32
N ASN A 95 6.68 4.98 -3.60
CA ASN A 95 7.16 6.35 -3.82
C ASN A 95 7.72 6.98 -2.54
N GLY A 96 7.16 6.67 -1.38
CA GLY A 96 7.72 7.18 -0.12
C GLY A 96 8.89 6.38 0.43
N THR A 97 8.99 5.09 0.06
CA THR A 97 10.18 4.29 0.34
C THR A 97 11.32 4.63 -0.61
N SER A 98 11.05 5.17 -1.80
CA SER A 98 12.08 5.56 -2.79
C SER A 98 12.48 7.03 -2.69
N ALA A 99 11.53 7.93 -2.44
CA ALA A 99 11.81 9.33 -2.17
C ALA A 99 12.03 9.51 -0.66
N GLY A 100 13.28 9.66 -0.24
CA GLY A 100 13.56 10.20 1.08
C GLY A 100 12.79 11.51 1.25
N ALA A 101 11.83 11.52 2.18
CA ALA A 101 11.07 12.69 2.65
C ALA A 101 10.83 13.77 1.59
N VAL A 102 9.80 13.63 0.76
CA VAL A 102 9.22 14.84 0.15
C VAL A 102 8.48 15.56 1.27
N PRO A 103 8.96 16.74 1.72
CA PRO A 103 8.23 17.51 2.72
C PRO A 103 6.93 17.94 2.08
N VAL A 104 5.80 17.65 2.73
CA VAL A 104 4.56 18.33 2.40
C VAL A 104 4.77 19.77 2.85
N GLU A 105 5.07 20.67 1.90
CA GLU A 105 5.03 22.11 2.16
C GLU A 105 3.61 22.43 2.64
N THR A 106 3.50 22.77 3.92
CA THR A 106 2.28 23.33 4.48
C THR A 106 2.22 24.75 3.95
N GLU A 107 1.43 24.96 2.90
CA GLU A 107 1.07 26.32 2.49
C GLU A 107 0.28 26.95 3.65
N GLU A 108 0.96 27.79 4.45
CA GLU A 108 0.30 28.74 5.33
C GLU A 108 -0.45 29.73 4.42
N TYR A 109 -1.78 29.69 4.49
CA TYR A 109 -2.63 30.73 3.94
C TYR A 109 -2.64 31.89 4.95
N ASP A 110 -1.96 32.99 4.59
CA ASP A 110 -2.06 34.31 5.25
C ASP A 110 -3.49 34.90 5.18
#